data_AF-A4FJY6-F1
#
_entry.id   AF-A4FJY6-F1
#
_cell.length_a   1.000
_cell.length_b   1.000
_cell.length_c   1.000
_cell.angle_alpha   90.00
_cell.angle_beta   90.00
_cell.angle_gamma   90.00
#
_symmetry.space_group_name_H-M   'P 1'
#
loop_
_entity.id
_entity.type
_entity.pdbx_description
1 polymer ?
#
loop_
_entity_poly.entity_id
_entity_poly.type
_entity_poly.pdbx_seq_one_letter_code
_entity_poly.pdbx_strand_id
1 'polypeptide(L)'
;MPATSMAGVVRATAKKLLGSQNPVIDEVFGSDGNPSPWRWSPVRPDGDWHGAQPAARVRIDQHSRTAQGHMLILADHTGADQGRFSITKFRYVPRERLAVHQAVLKVAAQATCSLGAWRRRGSGWVGIRCAEEINEETVRIFLGLKR
;
A
#
# COMPACT_ATOMS: atom_id res chain seq x y z
N MET A 1 8.33 -7.92 3.22
CA MET A 1 7.90 -7.17 2.01
C MET A 1 8.76 -5.92 1.83
N PRO A 2 9.17 -5.56 0.59
CA PRO A 2 10.02 -4.39 0.34
C PRO A 2 9.35 -3.04 0.67
N ALA A 3 10.16 -2.07 1.08
CA ALA A 3 9.71 -0.71 1.41
C ALA A 3 9.06 0.01 0.21
N THR A 4 9.63 -0.15 -0.98
CA THR A 4 9.14 0.46 -2.22
C THR A 4 7.76 -0.07 -2.59
N SER A 5 7.51 -1.36 -2.39
CA SER A 5 6.19 -1.95 -2.58
C SER A 5 5.16 -1.35 -1.63
N MET A 6 5.54 -1.11 -0.37
CA MET A 6 4.63 -0.52 0.62
C MET A 6 4.29 0.93 0.27
N ALA A 7 5.31 1.76 -0.02
CA ALA A 7 5.13 3.12 -0.46
C ALA A 7 4.25 3.21 -1.73
N GLY A 8 4.49 2.34 -2.70
CA GLY A 8 3.73 2.29 -3.95
C GLY A 8 2.26 1.93 -3.75
N VAL A 9 1.95 0.98 -2.88
CA VAL A 9 0.56 0.61 -2.58
C VAL A 9 -0.17 1.73 -1.84
N VAL A 10 0.44 2.31 -0.82
CA VAL A 10 -0.18 3.42 -0.08
C VAL A 10 -0.36 4.64 -0.99
N ARG A 11 0.60 4.94 -1.88
CA ARG A 11 0.45 5.97 -2.92
C ARG A 11 -0.74 5.69 -3.83
N ALA A 12 -0.90 4.45 -4.28
CA ALA A 12 -2.02 4.05 -5.13
C ALA A 12 -3.37 4.21 -4.41
N THR A 13 -3.44 3.90 -3.12
CA THR A 13 -4.62 4.16 -2.30
C THR A 13 -4.89 5.66 -2.17
N ALA A 14 -3.86 6.48 -1.89
CA ALA A 14 -4.00 7.93 -1.84
C ALA A 14 -4.54 8.51 -3.16
N LYS A 15 -4.03 8.04 -4.31
CA LYS A 15 -4.53 8.44 -5.65
C LYS A 15 -6.01 8.10 -5.86
N LYS A 16 -6.47 6.97 -5.34
CA LYS A 16 -7.91 6.60 -5.41
C LYS A 16 -8.77 7.49 -4.53
N LEU A 17 -8.28 7.87 -3.36
CA LEU A 17 -9.04 8.67 -2.39
C LEU A 17 -9.07 10.17 -2.75
N LEU A 18 -7.95 10.73 -3.19
CA LEU A 18 -7.76 12.17 -3.39
C LEU A 18 -7.84 12.60 -4.86
N GLY A 19 -7.89 11.64 -5.79
CA GLY A 19 -7.75 11.89 -7.22
C GLY A 19 -6.29 11.76 -7.70
N SER A 20 -6.10 11.19 -8.88
CA SER A 20 -4.75 10.84 -9.40
C SER A 20 -3.85 12.04 -9.70
N GLN A 21 -4.44 13.22 -9.89
CA GLN A 21 -3.77 14.49 -10.24
C GLN A 21 -3.58 15.41 -9.02
N ASN A 22 -3.89 14.95 -7.80
CA ASN A 22 -3.80 15.81 -6.64
C ASN A 22 -2.33 16.08 -6.29
N PRO A 23 -1.87 17.35 -6.28
CA PRO A 23 -0.45 17.69 -6.14
C PRO A 23 0.15 17.24 -4.79
N VAL A 24 -0.69 17.14 -3.74
CA VAL A 24 -0.24 16.67 -2.42
C VAL A 24 0.31 15.25 -2.45
N ILE A 25 -0.10 14.44 -3.44
CA ILE A 25 0.39 13.06 -3.58
C ILE A 25 1.86 13.05 -3.95
N ASP A 26 2.28 13.94 -4.84
CA ASP A 26 3.68 14.01 -5.26
C ASP A 26 4.55 14.70 -4.21
N GLU A 27 3.98 15.62 -3.42
CA GLU A 27 4.66 16.18 -2.24
C GLU A 27 4.95 15.10 -1.17
N VAL A 28 4.03 14.16 -0.96
CA VAL A 28 4.16 13.10 0.06
C VAL A 28 4.97 11.92 -0.47
N PHE A 29 4.62 11.38 -1.63
CA PHE A 29 5.20 10.13 -2.15
C PHE A 29 6.33 10.35 -3.16
N GLY A 30 6.60 11.59 -3.53
CA GLY A 30 7.61 11.95 -4.52
C GLY A 30 7.14 11.79 -5.98
N SER A 31 7.87 12.45 -6.86
CA SER A 31 7.77 12.40 -8.32
C SER A 31 9.16 12.37 -8.94
N ASP A 32 9.25 12.24 -10.26
CA ASP A 32 10.53 12.14 -10.98
C ASP A 32 11.45 13.36 -10.76
N GLY A 33 10.85 14.54 -10.54
CA GLY A 33 11.57 15.79 -10.27
C GLY A 33 11.66 16.19 -8.79
N ASN A 34 10.91 15.53 -7.89
CA ASN A 34 10.88 15.86 -6.48
C ASN A 34 10.89 14.60 -5.61
N PRO A 35 12.02 14.21 -5.00
CA PRO A 35 12.09 13.00 -4.20
C PRO A 35 11.20 13.09 -2.95
N SER A 36 10.58 11.98 -2.56
CA SER A 36 9.77 11.92 -1.33
C SER A 36 10.57 12.36 -0.11
N PRO A 37 9.97 13.18 0.79
CA PRO A 37 10.61 13.53 2.06
C PRO A 37 10.54 12.42 3.11
N TRP A 38 9.85 11.32 2.82
CA TRP A 38 9.59 10.22 3.74
C TRP A 38 10.37 8.97 3.36
N ARG A 39 11.03 8.36 4.36
CA ARG A 39 11.68 7.06 4.23
C ARG A 39 10.76 5.97 4.77
N TRP A 40 10.62 4.91 3.99
CA TRP A 40 9.82 3.74 4.35
C TRP A 40 10.74 2.61 4.77
N SER A 41 10.45 1.96 5.88
CA SER A 41 11.11 0.71 6.23
C SER A 41 10.44 -0.49 5.51
N PRO A 42 11.18 -1.59 5.27
CA PRO A 42 10.55 -2.82 4.81
C PRO A 42 9.58 -3.35 5.88
N VAL A 43 8.49 -3.99 5.45
CA VAL A 43 7.60 -4.68 6.40
C VAL A 43 8.33 -5.90 6.93
N ARG A 44 8.46 -5.97 8.25
CA ARG A 44 9.00 -7.10 9.00
C ARG A 44 7.87 -7.84 9.72
N PRO A 45 7.80 -9.17 9.64
CA PRO A 45 6.79 -9.94 10.36
C PRO A 45 7.00 -9.80 11.88
N ASP A 46 5.93 -9.92 12.66
CA ASP A 46 6.06 -10.15 14.09
C ASP A 46 6.28 -11.65 14.31
N GLY A 47 7.55 -12.05 14.47
CA GLY A 47 7.98 -13.45 14.38
C GLY A 47 8.53 -13.77 12.99
N ASP A 48 8.13 -14.90 12.42
CA ASP A 48 8.63 -15.40 11.13
C ASP A 48 7.60 -15.23 10.01
N TRP A 49 8.09 -15.23 8.77
CA TRP A 49 7.23 -15.42 7.62
C TRP A 49 6.72 -16.86 7.61
N HIS A 50 5.44 -17.04 7.29
CA HIS A 50 4.87 -18.35 7.01
C HIS A 50 5.66 -19.03 5.89
N GLY A 51 5.88 -20.34 6.01
CA GLY A 51 6.53 -21.13 4.98
C GLY A 51 5.86 -20.94 3.63
N ALA A 52 6.66 -20.74 2.58
CA ALA A 52 6.16 -20.51 1.23
C ALA A 52 5.22 -21.66 0.80
N GLN A 53 4.02 -21.31 0.38
CA GLN A 53 3.01 -22.23 -0.10
C GLN A 53 2.94 -22.15 -1.63
N PRO A 54 3.07 -23.27 -2.35
CA PRO A 54 2.95 -23.27 -3.80
C PRO A 54 1.51 -22.95 -4.21
N ALA A 55 1.37 -22.14 -5.23
CA ALA A 55 0.12 -21.72 -5.82
C ALA A 55 0.18 -21.93 -7.34
N ALA A 56 -0.71 -22.78 -7.85
CA ALA A 56 -0.89 -22.99 -9.28
C ALA A 56 -2.10 -22.21 -9.78
N ARG A 57 -1.97 -21.64 -10.97
CA ARG A 57 -3.07 -20.95 -11.66
C ARG A 57 -3.16 -21.41 -13.09
N VAL A 58 -4.37 -21.81 -13.49
CA VAL A 58 -4.71 -22.11 -14.88
C VAL A 58 -5.74 -21.10 -15.39
N ARG A 59 -5.70 -20.79 -16.69
CA ARG A 59 -6.82 -20.11 -17.37
C ARG A 59 -7.74 -21.18 -17.94
N ILE A 60 -9.01 -21.12 -17.59
CA ILE A 60 -10.05 -21.98 -18.17
C ILE A 60 -10.66 -21.24 -19.36
N ASP A 61 -10.74 -21.92 -20.50
CA ASP A 61 -11.50 -21.43 -21.65
C ASP A 61 -13.00 -21.53 -21.35
N GLN A 62 -13.73 -20.43 -21.53
CA GLN A 62 -15.13 -20.37 -21.14
C GLN A 62 -16.05 -21.20 -22.05
N HIS A 63 -15.63 -21.51 -23.27
CA HIS A 63 -16.42 -22.25 -24.23
C HIS A 63 -16.18 -23.76 -24.13
N SER A 64 -14.92 -24.20 -24.21
CA SER A 64 -14.55 -25.62 -24.13
C SER A 64 -14.55 -26.16 -22.70
N ARG A 65 -14.55 -25.28 -21.68
CA ARG A 65 -14.38 -25.61 -20.25
C ARG A 65 -13.07 -26.36 -19.95
N THR A 66 -12.09 -26.28 -20.85
CA THR A 66 -10.78 -26.90 -20.67
C THR A 66 -9.74 -25.89 -20.23
N ALA A 67 -8.66 -26.36 -19.62
CA ALA A 67 -7.50 -25.52 -19.35
C ALA A 67 -6.87 -25.09 -20.67
N GLN A 68 -6.59 -23.80 -20.82
CA GLN A 68 -5.92 -23.28 -21.98
C GLN A 68 -4.43 -23.62 -21.93
N GLY A 69 -3.90 -24.15 -23.04
CA GLY A 69 -2.47 -24.45 -23.19
C GLY A 69 -1.59 -23.24 -22.89
N HIS A 70 -0.42 -23.48 -22.29
CA HIS A 70 0.57 -22.46 -21.93
C HIS A 70 0.07 -21.37 -20.97
N MET A 71 -1.05 -21.60 -20.26
CA MET A 71 -1.62 -20.66 -19.29
C MET A 71 -1.56 -21.18 -17.86
N LEU A 72 -0.63 -22.12 -17.58
CA LEU A 72 -0.27 -22.52 -16.23
C LEU A 72 0.79 -21.56 -15.68
N ILE A 73 0.49 -20.92 -14.56
CA ILE A 73 1.43 -20.12 -13.78
C ILE A 73 1.60 -20.83 -12.44
N LEU A 74 2.84 -21.13 -12.10
CA LEU A 74 3.23 -21.52 -10.75
C LEU A 74 3.82 -20.31 -10.05
N ALA A 75 3.43 -20.08 -8.80
CA ALA A 75 3.99 -19.05 -7.95
C ALA A 75 4.04 -19.54 -6.51
N ASP A 76 4.83 -18.86 -5.69
CA ASP A 76 4.83 -19.09 -4.26
C ASP A 76 4.13 -17.93 -3.55
N HIS A 77 3.36 -18.27 -2.53
CA HIS A 77 2.76 -17.32 -1.61
C HIS A 77 3.37 -17.46 -0.23
N THR A 78 3.64 -16.33 0.40
CA THR A 78 4.01 -16.26 1.81
C THR A 78 3.27 -15.09 2.45
N GLY A 79 3.17 -15.13 3.77
CA GLY A 79 2.50 -14.14 4.58
C GLY A 79 2.99 -14.18 6.01
N ALA A 80 2.37 -13.38 6.86
CA ALA A 80 2.53 -13.42 8.30
C ALA A 80 1.21 -12.93 8.91
N ASP A 81 0.91 -13.33 10.14
CA ASP A 81 -0.31 -12.90 10.81
C ASP A 81 -0.27 -11.40 11.11
N GLN A 82 0.92 -10.89 11.42
CA GLN A 82 1.19 -9.47 11.64
C GLN A 82 2.55 -9.08 11.09
N GLY A 83 2.69 -7.80 10.77
CA GLY A 83 3.96 -7.20 10.42
C GLY A 83 3.99 -5.71 10.72
N ARG A 84 5.18 -5.19 10.97
CA ARG A 84 5.43 -3.79 11.30
C ARG A 84 6.31 -3.14 10.23
N PHE A 85 6.02 -1.87 9.96
CA PHE A 85 6.85 -0.97 9.17
C PHE A 85 6.77 0.42 9.79
N SER A 86 7.68 1.29 9.40
CA SER A 86 7.74 2.67 9.87
C SER A 86 7.92 3.62 8.68
N ILE A 87 7.37 4.82 8.85
CA ILE A 87 7.53 5.92 7.92
C ILE A 87 8.22 7.03 8.72
N THR A 88 9.44 7.39 8.33
CA THR A 88 10.23 8.40 9.03
C THR A 88 10.48 9.61 8.14
N LYS A 89 10.31 10.81 8.68
CA LYS A 89 10.65 12.04 7.98
C LYS A 89 12.17 12.09 7.83
N PHE A 90 12.66 12.11 6.59
CA PHE A 90 14.08 12.13 6.28
C PHE A 90 14.53 13.44 5.61
N ARG A 91 13.63 14.13 4.90
CA ARG A 91 13.91 15.48 4.35
C ARG A 91 13.03 16.53 5.02
N TYR A 92 13.38 17.79 4.79
CA TYR A 92 12.61 18.93 5.29
C TYR A 92 11.18 18.91 4.73
N VAL A 93 10.22 19.19 5.61
CA VAL A 93 8.82 19.44 5.29
C VAL A 93 8.43 20.68 6.09
N PRO A 94 7.91 21.74 5.45
CA PRO A 94 7.46 22.93 6.16
C PRO A 94 6.44 22.57 7.25
N ARG A 95 6.46 23.30 8.37
CA ARG A 95 5.67 22.96 9.56
C ARG A 95 4.17 22.96 9.26
N GLU A 96 3.74 23.91 8.45
CA GLU A 96 2.38 24.09 7.94
C GLU A 96 1.93 22.96 7.00
N ARG A 97 2.86 22.28 6.32
CA ARG A 97 2.58 21.12 5.45
C ARG A 97 2.67 19.79 6.19
N LEU A 98 3.32 19.75 7.35
CA LEU A 98 3.57 18.50 8.07
C LEU A 98 2.27 17.77 8.45
N ALA A 99 1.29 18.50 8.99
CA ALA A 99 -0.01 17.93 9.36
C ALA A 99 -0.76 17.37 8.14
N VAL A 100 -0.67 18.06 6.99
CA VAL A 100 -1.23 17.59 5.71
C VAL A 100 -0.57 16.28 5.28
N HIS A 101 0.77 16.21 5.30
CA HIS A 101 1.49 15.00 4.92
C HIS A 101 1.15 13.83 5.84
N GLN A 102 1.10 14.07 7.16
CA GLN A 102 0.73 13.05 8.14
C GLN A 102 -0.70 12.55 7.93
N ALA A 103 -1.66 13.44 7.64
CA ALA A 103 -3.03 13.05 7.33
C ALA A 103 -3.12 12.16 6.09
N VAL A 104 -2.42 12.53 5.00
CA VAL A 104 -2.35 11.69 3.79
C VAL A 104 -1.77 10.32 4.09
N LEU A 105 -0.63 10.25 4.80
CA LEU A 105 0.02 8.99 5.13
C LEU A 105 -0.85 8.11 6.03
N LYS A 106 -1.41 8.66 7.10
CA LYS A 106 -2.24 7.92 8.06
C LYS A 106 -3.51 7.39 7.40
N VAL A 107 -4.28 8.26 6.74
CA VAL A 107 -5.57 7.89 6.13
C VAL A 107 -5.38 6.92 4.97
N ALA A 108 -4.42 7.18 4.07
CA ALA A 108 -4.17 6.28 2.95
C ALA A 108 -3.61 4.93 3.40
N ALA A 109 -2.79 4.89 4.46
CA ALA A 109 -2.32 3.63 5.04
C ALA A 109 -3.49 2.82 5.62
N GLN A 110 -4.34 3.41 6.46
CA GLN A 110 -5.49 2.69 7.03
C GLN A 110 -6.50 2.24 5.98
N ALA A 111 -6.73 3.05 4.93
CA ALA A 111 -7.61 2.68 3.82
C ALA A 111 -7.01 1.62 2.88
N THR A 112 -5.75 1.24 3.07
CA THR A 112 -5.11 0.19 2.26
C THR A 112 -5.49 -1.18 2.81
N CYS A 113 -6.38 -1.88 2.10
CA CYS A 113 -6.88 -3.20 2.53
C CYS A 113 -6.21 -4.39 1.83
N SER A 114 -5.22 -4.15 0.95
CA SER A 114 -4.59 -5.24 0.20
C SER A 114 -3.15 -4.95 -0.25
N LEU A 115 -2.26 -5.91 -0.03
CA LEU A 115 -0.84 -5.88 -0.40
C LEU A 115 -0.51 -7.01 -1.39
N GLY A 116 0.65 -6.91 -2.04
CA GLY A 116 1.14 -7.95 -2.95
C GLY A 116 0.33 -8.10 -4.24
N ALA A 117 0.37 -9.29 -4.83
CA ALA A 117 -0.30 -9.65 -6.07
C ALA A 117 -1.66 -10.32 -5.83
N TRP A 118 -2.44 -10.50 -6.90
CA TRP A 118 -3.69 -11.30 -6.93
C TRP A 118 -4.78 -10.91 -5.91
N ARG A 119 -4.80 -9.64 -5.51
CA ARG A 119 -5.74 -9.03 -4.55
C ARG A 119 -7.22 -9.30 -4.84
N ARG A 120 -7.60 -9.35 -6.13
CA ARG A 120 -8.98 -9.65 -6.57
C ARG A 120 -9.38 -11.13 -6.45
N ARG A 121 -8.50 -11.98 -5.94
CA ARG A 121 -8.68 -13.44 -5.88
C ARG A 121 -8.45 -14.00 -4.47
N GLY A 122 -8.63 -13.16 -3.44
CA GLY A 122 -8.57 -13.58 -2.04
C GLY A 122 -7.19 -13.54 -1.37
N SER A 123 -6.12 -13.23 -2.12
CA SER A 123 -4.76 -13.12 -1.56
C SER A 123 -4.42 -11.71 -1.10
N GLY A 124 -3.57 -11.61 -0.07
CA GLY A 124 -2.95 -10.35 0.35
C GLY A 124 -3.87 -9.34 1.05
N TRP A 125 -5.00 -9.80 1.60
CA TRP A 125 -5.89 -8.97 2.41
C TRP A 125 -5.21 -8.60 3.73
N VAL A 126 -5.22 -7.32 4.07
CA VAL A 126 -4.61 -6.83 5.31
C VAL A 126 -5.46 -5.72 5.91
N GLY A 127 -5.34 -5.53 7.22
CA GLY A 127 -5.68 -4.26 7.87
C GLY A 127 -4.39 -3.57 8.29
N ILE A 128 -4.26 -2.28 7.99
CA ILE A 128 -3.14 -1.47 8.49
C ILE A 128 -3.68 -0.57 9.61
N ARG A 129 -3.02 -0.63 10.76
CA ARG A 129 -3.28 0.25 11.90
C ARG A 129 -2.07 1.14 12.14
N CYS A 130 -2.32 2.41 12.41
CA CYS A 130 -1.28 3.35 12.81
C CYS A 130 -1.09 3.23 14.32
N ALA A 131 0.16 3.37 14.79
CA ALA A 131 0.46 3.35 16.22
C ALA A 131 -0.17 4.55 16.96
N GLU A 132 -0.28 5.69 16.27
CA GLU A 132 -1.04 6.83 16.72
C GLU A 132 -2.44 6.78 16.09
N GLU A 133 -3.48 6.95 16.90
CA GLU A 133 -4.86 6.95 16.42
C GLU A 133 -5.11 8.11 15.45
N ILE A 134 -5.95 7.84 14.45
CA ILE A 134 -6.44 8.89 13.57
C ILE A 134 -7.59 9.59 14.29
N ASN A 135 -7.39 10.86 14.63
CA ASN A 135 -8.42 11.70 15.22
C ASN A 135 -9.27 12.40 14.15
N GLU A 136 -10.38 13.01 14.56
CA GLU A 136 -11.31 13.71 13.67
C GLU A 136 -10.64 14.84 12.89
N GLU A 137 -9.71 15.57 13.50
CA GLU A 137 -8.95 16.64 12.86
C GLU A 137 -8.12 16.11 11.68
N THR A 138 -7.43 14.98 11.85
CA THR A 138 -6.66 14.32 10.79
C THR A 138 -7.56 13.97 9.60
N VAL A 139 -8.76 13.45 9.86
CA VAL A 139 -9.74 13.13 8.83
C VAL A 139 -10.24 14.42 8.15
N ARG A 140 -10.52 15.48 8.91
CA ARG A 140 -10.98 16.77 8.39
C ARG A 140 -9.94 17.41 7.46
N ILE A 141 -8.66 17.41 7.87
CA ILE A 141 -7.54 17.86 7.03
C ILE A 141 -7.51 17.05 5.74
N PHE A 142 -7.60 15.73 5.82
CA PHE A 142 -7.57 14.86 4.64
C PHE A 142 -8.75 15.12 3.69
N LEU A 143 -9.97 15.23 4.22
CA LEU A 143 -11.17 15.49 3.42
C LEU A 143 -11.12 16.86 2.73
N GLY A 144 -10.52 17.87 3.37
CA GLY A 144 -10.29 19.18 2.76
C GLY A 144 -9.33 19.16 1.55
N LEU A 145 -8.62 18.06 1.33
CA LEU A 145 -7.75 17.86 0.16
C LEU A 145 -8.50 17.25 -1.04
N LYS A 146 -9.70 16.68 -0.85
CA LYS A 146 -10.52 16.19 -1.96
C LYS A 146 -11.04 17.41 -2.74
N ARG A 147 -10.46 17.64 -3.92
CA ARG A 147 -10.92 18.63 -4.90
C ARG A 147 -11.23 17.91 -6.20
#